data_AF-A0A943GKP0-F1
#
_entry.id   AF-A0A943GKP0-F1
#
_cell.length_a   1.000
_cell.length_b   1.000
_cell.length_c   1.000
_cell.angle_alpha   90.00
_cell.angle_beta   90.00
_cell.angle_gamma   90.00
#
_symmetry.space_group_name_H-M   'P 1'
#
loop_
_entity.id
_entity.type
_entity.pdbx_description
1 polymer ?
#
loop_
_entity_poly.entity_id
_entity_poly.type
_entity_poly.pdbx_seq_one_letter_code
_entity_poly.pdbx_strand_id
1 'polypeptide(L)'
;MRELRGNLLNATENIIMHQVNCKDVMGAGVAYQIRRYLLSDYEYERYRDLCKNHTAKELLGKYMVHTTSKDEQGIIDLFGEDTPTKTNVDTDYNALEKALTAAVHDAVDYNLSIALPGYLGCGLAGGDWEIVYNMIRKVDQLHNTSISVYYLDSSVKKLWKDFGDVPMNPETECTEEDWHGFSAGTHREEIWHWFEETFSLSVAKDLMFSE
;
A
#
# COMPACT_ATOMS: atom_id res chain seq x y z
N MET A 1 9.05 -5.28 7.87
CA MET A 1 8.22 -4.16 7.41
C MET A 1 8.32 -3.02 8.41
N ARG A 2 8.39 -1.79 7.92
CA ARG A 2 8.45 -0.55 8.70
C ARG A 2 7.27 0.33 8.33
N GLU A 3 6.48 0.76 9.31
CA GLU A 3 5.33 1.62 9.07
C GLU A 3 5.66 3.05 9.48
N LEU A 4 5.30 4.02 8.64
CA LEU A 4 5.71 5.41 8.77
C LEU A 4 4.53 6.34 8.53
N ARG A 5 4.40 7.37 9.36
CA ARG A 5 3.52 8.51 9.08
C ARG A 5 4.20 9.45 8.09
N GLY A 6 3.60 9.69 6.93
CA GLY A 6 4.13 10.60 5.94
C GLY A 6 3.53 10.46 4.54
N ASN A 7 3.94 11.37 3.65
CA ASN A 7 3.55 11.31 2.23
C ASN A 7 4.53 10.42 1.45
N LEU A 8 4.01 9.36 0.83
CA LEU A 8 4.77 8.44 -0.03
C LEU A 8 5.61 9.16 -1.11
N LEU A 9 5.13 10.28 -1.66
CA LEU A 9 5.87 11.03 -2.69
C LEU A 9 7.20 11.64 -2.18
N ASN A 10 7.37 11.68 -0.86
CA ASN A 10 8.58 12.15 -0.18
C ASN A 10 9.43 10.99 0.35
N ALA A 11 9.08 9.74 0.03
CA ALA A 11 9.86 8.58 0.40
C ALA A 11 11.30 8.71 -0.11
N THR A 12 12.26 8.31 0.73
CA THR A 12 13.70 8.33 0.41
C THR A 12 14.21 6.99 -0.11
N GLU A 13 13.35 5.97 -0.10
CA GLU A 13 13.63 4.65 -0.63
C GLU A 13 13.91 4.69 -2.14
N ASN A 14 14.71 3.74 -2.62
CA ASN A 14 15.10 3.67 -4.03
C ASN A 14 13.92 3.43 -4.95
N ILE A 15 12.92 2.66 -4.49
CA ILE A 15 11.75 2.30 -5.27
C ILE A 15 10.47 2.67 -4.52
N ILE A 16 9.56 3.34 -5.20
CA ILE A 16 8.16 3.48 -4.78
C ILE A 16 7.31 2.56 -5.65
N MET A 17 6.50 1.67 -5.05
CA MET A 17 5.57 0.82 -5.80
C MET A 17 4.12 1.20 -5.50
N HIS A 18 3.25 1.14 -6.51
CA HIS A 18 1.82 1.34 -6.32
C HIS A 18 0.99 0.48 -7.27
N GLN A 19 -0.27 0.21 -6.90
CA GLN A 19 -1.20 -0.47 -7.80
C GLN A 19 -1.62 0.46 -8.94
N VAL A 20 -1.75 -0.14 -10.13
CA VAL A 20 -2.35 0.46 -11.34
C VAL A 20 -3.40 -0.47 -11.95
N ASN A 21 -4.26 0.12 -12.79
CA ASN A 21 -5.20 -0.63 -13.62
C ASN A 21 -4.63 -0.94 -15.01
N CYS A 22 -5.32 -1.84 -15.72
CA CYS A 22 -4.99 -2.22 -17.10
C CYS A 22 -5.63 -1.31 -18.17
N LYS A 23 -6.29 -0.21 -17.77
CA LYS A 23 -7.03 0.70 -18.67
C LYS A 23 -6.35 2.05 -18.85
N ASP A 24 -5.03 2.14 -18.75
CA ASP A 24 -4.27 3.36 -19.08
C ASP A 24 -4.58 4.62 -18.23
N VAL A 25 -5.31 4.46 -17.12
CA VAL A 25 -5.84 5.57 -16.31
C VAL A 25 -5.13 5.69 -14.97
N MET A 26 -4.45 6.82 -14.76
CA MET A 26 -3.99 7.28 -13.44
C MET A 26 -4.72 8.57 -13.07
N GLY A 27 -6.03 8.46 -12.82
CA GLY A 27 -6.94 9.61 -12.72
C GLY A 27 -7.26 10.11 -11.31
N ALA A 28 -6.94 9.33 -10.27
CA ALA A 28 -7.18 9.73 -8.88
C ALA A 28 -6.23 9.02 -7.90
N GLY A 29 -6.32 9.37 -6.61
CA GLY A 29 -5.56 8.73 -5.54
C GLY A 29 -4.05 8.88 -5.67
N VAL A 30 -3.32 7.86 -5.21
CA VAL A 30 -1.85 7.81 -5.28
C VAL A 30 -1.34 7.74 -6.72
N ALA A 31 -2.02 7.02 -7.61
CA ALA A 31 -1.64 6.89 -9.01
C ALA A 31 -1.64 8.25 -9.73
N TYR A 32 -2.66 9.08 -9.51
CA TYR A 32 -2.70 10.44 -10.06
C TYR A 32 -1.55 11.31 -9.56
N GLN A 33 -1.22 11.21 -8.27
CA GLN A 33 -0.13 11.96 -7.67
C GLN A 33 1.23 11.53 -8.22
N ILE A 34 1.46 10.22 -8.36
CA ILE A 34 2.69 9.67 -8.96
C ILE A 34 2.83 10.14 -10.42
N ARG A 35 1.78 10.00 -11.24
CA ARG A 35 1.76 10.52 -12.61
C ARG A 35 2.11 12.00 -12.65
N ARG A 36 1.51 12.81 -11.78
CA ARG A 36 1.64 14.26 -11.81
C ARG A 36 3.00 14.77 -11.34
N TYR A 37 3.58 14.11 -10.35
CA TYR A 37 4.73 14.66 -9.61
C TYR A 37 6.02 13.87 -9.77
N LEU A 38 5.97 12.61 -10.17
CA LEU A 38 7.16 11.74 -10.24
C LEU A 38 7.45 11.23 -11.66
N LEU A 39 6.41 10.96 -12.46
CA LEU A 39 6.57 10.51 -13.85
C LEU A 39 6.73 11.67 -14.82
N SER A 40 7.57 11.47 -15.85
CA SER A 40 7.57 12.32 -17.04
C SER A 40 6.42 11.95 -17.98
N ASP A 41 6.06 12.85 -18.90
CA ASP A 41 5.07 12.54 -19.94
C ASP A 41 5.46 11.31 -20.77
N TYR A 42 6.75 11.12 -21.03
CA TYR A 42 7.27 9.95 -21.72
C TYR A 42 7.02 8.65 -20.94
N GLU A 43 7.32 8.66 -19.64
CA GLU A 43 7.13 7.49 -18.78
C GLU A 43 5.66 7.14 -18.62
N TYR A 44 4.79 8.14 -18.48
CA TYR A 44 3.35 7.89 -18.44
C TYR A 44 2.82 7.37 -19.79
N GLU A 45 3.30 7.87 -20.93
CA GLU A 45 2.87 7.34 -22.24
C GLU A 45 3.36 5.90 -22.45
N ARG A 46 4.53 5.51 -21.92
CA ARG A 46 4.97 4.10 -21.94
C ARG A 46 3.98 3.18 -21.22
N TYR A 47 3.51 3.58 -20.03
CA TYR A 47 2.45 2.85 -19.31
C TYR A 47 1.18 2.75 -20.16
N ARG A 48 0.75 3.88 -20.75
CA ARG A 48 -0.46 3.90 -21.58
C ARG A 48 -0.35 3.00 -22.80
N ASP A 49 0.77 3.05 -23.51
CA ASP A 49 1.00 2.22 -24.69
C ASP A 49 1.08 0.75 -24.33
N LEU A 50 1.66 0.40 -23.17
CA LEU A 50 1.62 -0.96 -22.66
C LEU A 50 0.17 -1.44 -22.46
N CYS A 51 -0.68 -0.64 -21.80
CA CYS A 51 -2.09 -0.94 -21.57
C CYS A 51 -2.93 -1.03 -22.86
N LYS A 52 -2.66 -0.19 -23.87
CA LYS A 52 -3.41 -0.22 -25.14
C LYS A 52 -3.04 -1.42 -26.01
N ASN A 53 -1.79 -1.90 -25.91
CA ASN A 53 -1.27 -2.96 -26.76
C ASN A 53 -1.37 -4.37 -26.15
N HIS A 54 -1.83 -4.50 -24.91
CA HIS A 54 -2.00 -5.79 -24.23
C HIS A 54 -3.38 -5.90 -23.58
N THR A 55 -3.88 -7.11 -23.48
CA THR A 55 -5.09 -7.42 -22.74
C THR A 55 -4.83 -7.41 -21.23
N ALA A 56 -5.88 -7.20 -20.43
CA ALA A 56 -5.77 -7.28 -18.96
C ALA A 56 -5.23 -8.65 -18.49
N LYS A 57 -5.61 -9.73 -19.18
CA LYS A 57 -5.09 -11.08 -18.93
C LYS A 57 -3.56 -11.17 -19.08
N GLU A 58 -2.99 -10.38 -19.98
CA GLU A 58 -1.54 -10.34 -20.20
C GLU A 58 -0.81 -9.43 -19.22
N LEU A 59 -1.50 -8.50 -18.56
CA LEU A 59 -0.90 -7.51 -17.66
C LEU A 59 -1.08 -7.85 -16.18
N LEU A 60 -2.25 -8.35 -15.78
CA LEU A 60 -2.54 -8.69 -14.39
C LEU A 60 -1.49 -9.65 -13.81
N GLY A 61 -0.96 -9.30 -12.64
CA GLY A 61 0.11 -10.05 -11.98
C GLY A 61 1.52 -9.70 -12.42
N LYS A 62 1.68 -8.74 -13.35
CA LYS A 62 2.99 -8.20 -13.74
C LYS A 62 3.22 -6.84 -13.12
N TYR A 63 4.44 -6.35 -13.26
CA TYR A 63 4.81 -5.00 -12.89
C TYR A 63 5.53 -4.29 -14.04
N MET A 64 5.58 -2.96 -14.01
CA MET A 64 6.34 -2.13 -14.95
C MET A 64 7.23 -1.15 -14.19
N VAL A 65 8.47 -0.99 -14.63
CA VAL A 65 9.43 -0.07 -14.03
C VAL A 65 9.50 1.24 -14.82
N HIS A 66 9.48 2.33 -14.06
CA HIS A 66 9.61 3.69 -14.52
C HIS A 66 10.86 4.35 -13.93
N THR A 67 11.50 5.18 -14.74
CA THR A 67 12.51 6.12 -14.25
C THR A 67 11.81 7.39 -13.78
N THR A 68 12.36 8.09 -12.78
CA THR A 68 11.78 9.35 -12.30
C THR A 68 12.67 10.54 -12.62
N SER A 69 12.10 11.74 -12.47
CA SER A 69 12.84 13.01 -12.56
C SER A 69 13.71 13.30 -11.33
N LYS A 70 13.55 12.53 -10.24
CA LYS A 70 14.42 12.57 -9.06
C LYS A 70 15.51 11.52 -9.30
N ASP A 71 16.74 11.97 -9.56
CA ASP A 71 17.87 11.08 -9.85
C ASP A 71 17.91 9.88 -8.88
N GLU A 72 18.06 8.67 -9.44
CA GLU A 72 18.19 7.38 -8.74
C GLU A 72 16.95 6.78 -8.05
N GLN A 73 15.80 7.48 -8.00
CA GLN A 73 14.54 6.88 -7.52
C GLN A 73 13.74 6.30 -8.69
N GLY A 74 13.27 5.06 -8.55
CA GLY A 74 12.40 4.36 -9.50
C GLY A 74 10.95 4.27 -9.02
N ILE A 75 10.03 4.18 -9.96
CA ILE A 75 8.61 3.91 -9.71
C ILE A 75 8.25 2.54 -10.29
N ILE A 76 7.49 1.74 -9.56
CA ILE A 76 6.98 0.46 -10.05
C ILE A 76 5.45 0.43 -10.01
N ASP A 77 4.88 0.22 -11.19
CA ASP A 77 3.47 -0.01 -11.41
C ASP A 77 3.16 -1.49 -11.17
N LEU A 78 2.27 -1.80 -10.23
CA LEU A 78 1.80 -3.16 -9.94
C LEU A 78 0.43 -3.36 -10.59
N PHE A 79 0.33 -4.21 -11.61
CA PHE A 79 -0.94 -4.47 -12.30
C PHE A 79 -1.82 -5.41 -11.48
N GLY A 80 -2.62 -4.81 -10.58
CA GLY A 80 -3.55 -5.50 -9.67
C GLY A 80 -5.02 -5.22 -9.94
N GLU A 81 -5.35 -4.47 -11.00
CA GLU A 81 -6.71 -4.03 -11.30
C GLU A 81 -6.95 -4.09 -12.81
N ASP A 82 -8.07 -4.64 -13.28
CA ASP A 82 -8.41 -4.56 -14.70
C ASP A 82 -9.01 -3.19 -15.01
N THR A 83 -10.25 -2.97 -14.58
CA THR A 83 -11.01 -1.75 -14.86
C THR A 83 -11.38 -1.03 -13.57
N PRO A 84 -11.08 0.28 -13.43
CA PRO A 84 -11.44 1.05 -12.24
C PRO A 84 -12.93 1.45 -12.28
N THR A 85 -13.80 0.59 -11.76
CA THR A 85 -15.26 0.84 -11.71
C THR A 85 -15.64 1.81 -10.59
N LYS A 86 -14.86 1.85 -9.50
CA LYS A 86 -15.12 2.64 -8.27
C LYS A 86 -16.39 2.26 -7.52
N THR A 87 -17.06 1.18 -7.94
CA THR A 87 -18.35 0.75 -7.36
C THR A 87 -18.27 -0.61 -6.68
N ASN A 88 -17.31 -1.43 -7.07
CA ASN A 88 -17.08 -2.77 -6.51
C ASN A 88 -15.61 -2.90 -6.08
N VAL A 89 -15.27 -4.06 -5.53
CA VAL A 89 -13.87 -4.46 -5.36
C VAL A 89 -13.26 -4.69 -6.74
N ASP A 90 -12.44 -3.76 -7.19
CA ASP A 90 -11.73 -3.79 -8.48
C ASP A 90 -10.34 -4.41 -8.35
N THR A 91 -9.79 -4.46 -7.12
CA THR A 91 -8.51 -5.11 -6.83
C THR A 91 -8.60 -6.64 -6.97
N ASP A 92 -7.83 -7.19 -7.89
CA ASP A 92 -7.55 -8.61 -8.01
C ASP A 92 -6.38 -8.96 -7.07
N TYR A 93 -6.71 -9.52 -5.90
CA TYR A 93 -5.72 -9.88 -4.88
C TYR A 93 -4.65 -10.85 -5.39
N ASN A 94 -5.02 -11.80 -6.27
CA ASN A 94 -4.05 -12.75 -6.80
C ASN A 94 -3.08 -12.07 -7.78
N ALA A 95 -3.58 -11.13 -8.57
CA ALA A 95 -2.75 -10.30 -9.44
C ALA A 95 -1.83 -9.39 -8.61
N LEU A 96 -2.36 -8.69 -7.62
CA LEU A 96 -1.58 -7.81 -6.76
C LEU A 96 -0.46 -8.58 -6.03
N GLU A 97 -0.75 -9.76 -5.46
CA GLU A 97 0.25 -10.59 -4.77
C GLU A 97 1.37 -11.03 -5.73
N LYS A 98 1.02 -11.48 -6.93
CA LYS A 98 2.00 -11.91 -7.94
C LYS A 98 2.89 -10.75 -8.37
N ALA A 99 2.30 -9.59 -8.67
CA ALA A 99 3.04 -8.41 -9.10
C ALA A 99 3.98 -7.92 -7.98
N LEU A 100 3.47 -7.82 -6.75
CA LEU A 100 4.23 -7.38 -5.58
C LEU A 100 5.40 -8.34 -5.29
N THR A 101 5.14 -9.65 -5.26
CA THR A 101 6.17 -10.65 -4.98
C THR A 101 7.30 -10.58 -6.01
N ALA A 102 6.97 -10.51 -7.30
CA ALA A 102 7.96 -10.41 -8.36
C ALA A 102 8.76 -9.10 -8.30
N ALA A 103 8.10 -7.97 -8.06
CA ALA A 103 8.77 -6.68 -7.97
C ALA A 103 9.69 -6.59 -6.73
N VAL A 104 9.27 -7.13 -5.59
CA VAL A 104 10.09 -7.16 -4.36
C VAL A 104 11.28 -8.09 -4.52
N HIS A 105 11.10 -9.26 -5.12
CA HIS A 105 12.21 -10.17 -5.45
C HIS A 105 13.31 -9.43 -6.22
N ASP A 106 12.94 -8.77 -7.32
CA ASP A 106 13.92 -8.10 -8.17
C ASP A 106 14.54 -6.89 -7.46
N ALA A 107 13.77 -6.10 -6.73
CA ALA A 107 14.30 -4.99 -5.94
C ALA A 107 15.34 -5.47 -4.89
N VAL A 108 15.09 -6.62 -4.25
CA VAL A 108 16.02 -7.21 -3.27
C VAL A 108 17.29 -7.74 -3.95
N ASP A 109 17.19 -8.36 -5.12
CA ASP A 109 18.35 -8.81 -5.90
C ASP A 109 19.31 -7.66 -6.26
N TYR A 110 18.77 -6.45 -6.46
CA TYR A 110 19.54 -5.23 -6.70
C TYR A 110 19.87 -4.43 -5.43
N ASN A 111 19.54 -4.96 -4.24
CA ASN A 111 19.72 -4.30 -2.93
C ASN A 111 19.06 -2.90 -2.86
N LEU A 112 17.85 -2.78 -3.42
CA LEU A 112 17.07 -1.55 -3.46
C LEU A 112 16.06 -1.49 -2.31
N SER A 113 15.99 -0.35 -1.64
CA SER A 113 14.97 -0.09 -0.61
C SER A 113 13.60 0.22 -1.24
N ILE A 114 12.52 -0.17 -0.55
CA ILE A 114 11.15 -0.21 -1.11
C ILE A 114 10.18 0.59 -0.24
N ALA A 115 9.37 1.44 -0.88
CA ALA A 115 8.27 2.17 -0.26
C ALA A 115 6.92 1.84 -0.92
N LEU A 116 5.89 1.62 -0.11
CA LEU A 116 4.50 1.37 -0.51
C LEU A 116 3.54 2.39 0.15
N PRO A 117 2.39 2.71 -0.48
CA PRO A 117 1.32 3.42 0.20
C PRO A 117 0.62 2.51 1.23
N GLY A 118 0.30 3.06 2.40
CA GLY A 118 -0.74 2.47 3.26
C GLY A 118 -2.08 2.45 2.52
N TYR A 119 -2.85 1.38 2.66
CA TYR A 119 -4.05 1.11 1.86
C TYR A 119 -3.79 0.90 0.35
N LEU A 120 -2.63 0.33 -0.02
CA LEU A 120 -2.36 -0.18 -1.37
C LEU A 120 -3.54 -1.03 -1.86
N GLY A 121 -4.13 -0.67 -3.02
CA GLY A 121 -5.27 -1.40 -3.59
C GLY A 121 -6.60 -1.31 -2.83
N CYS A 122 -6.65 -0.65 -1.66
CA CYS A 122 -7.82 -0.68 -0.78
C CYS A 122 -8.65 0.61 -0.78
N GLY A 123 -8.11 1.71 -1.32
CA GLY A 123 -8.83 2.97 -1.46
C GLY A 123 -9.89 2.92 -2.56
N LEU A 124 -9.59 3.57 -3.69
CA LEU A 124 -10.56 3.69 -4.80
C LEU A 124 -10.90 2.36 -5.49
N ALA A 125 -10.02 1.37 -5.41
CA ALA A 125 -10.23 0.04 -5.97
C ALA A 125 -10.97 -0.91 -5.00
N GLY A 126 -11.30 -0.45 -3.79
CA GLY A 126 -12.21 -1.15 -2.87
C GLY A 126 -11.66 -2.43 -2.24
N GLY A 127 -10.36 -2.72 -2.34
CA GLY A 127 -9.76 -3.86 -1.68
C GLY A 127 -9.86 -3.82 -0.15
N ASP A 128 -9.69 -4.99 0.47
CA ASP A 128 -9.65 -5.20 1.91
C ASP A 128 -8.23 -5.04 2.41
N TRP A 129 -8.05 -4.18 3.42
CA TRP A 129 -6.72 -3.86 3.90
C TRP A 129 -6.06 -5.00 4.67
N GLU A 130 -6.81 -5.81 5.44
CA GLU A 130 -6.22 -6.94 6.16
C GLU A 130 -5.68 -7.98 5.18
N ILE A 131 -6.36 -8.21 4.06
CA ILE A 131 -5.87 -9.10 2.99
C ILE A 131 -4.55 -8.56 2.40
N VAL A 132 -4.52 -7.28 2.02
CA VAL A 132 -3.33 -6.68 1.38
C VAL A 132 -2.18 -6.50 2.38
N TYR A 133 -2.48 -6.15 3.63
CA TYR A 133 -1.48 -6.01 4.68
C TYR A 133 -0.79 -7.34 4.97
N ASN A 134 -1.55 -8.43 5.12
CA ASN A 134 -0.98 -9.76 5.31
C ASN A 134 -0.20 -10.24 4.08
N MET A 135 -0.63 -9.86 2.87
CA MET A 135 0.14 -10.08 1.64
C MET A 135 1.50 -9.36 1.68
N ILE A 136 1.54 -8.08 2.05
CA ILE A 136 2.80 -7.32 2.18
C ILE A 136 3.71 -7.95 3.24
N ARG A 137 3.17 -8.30 4.42
CA ARG A 137 3.95 -8.95 5.50
C ARG A 137 4.55 -10.28 5.06
N LYS A 138 3.78 -11.11 4.35
CA LYS A 138 4.25 -12.38 3.80
C LYS A 138 5.42 -12.17 2.83
N VAL A 139 5.31 -11.18 1.93
CA VAL A 139 6.38 -10.87 0.97
C VAL A 139 7.63 -10.31 1.66
N ASP A 140 7.45 -9.40 2.63
CA ASP A 140 8.54 -8.85 3.45
C ASP A 140 9.33 -9.96 4.17
N GLN A 141 8.63 -10.91 4.79
CA GLN A 141 9.24 -12.08 5.45
C GLN A 141 9.93 -13.03 4.47
N LEU A 142 9.30 -13.33 3.33
CA LEU A 142 9.84 -14.24 2.32
C LEU A 142 11.21 -13.80 1.80
N HIS A 143 11.40 -12.49 1.64
CA HIS A 143 12.64 -11.92 1.10
C HIS A 143 13.59 -11.40 2.17
N ASN A 144 13.26 -11.55 3.47
CA ASN A 144 14.04 -11.01 4.59
C ASN A 144 14.47 -9.55 4.36
N THR A 145 13.53 -8.74 3.87
CA THR A 145 13.75 -7.33 3.54
C THR A 145 13.01 -6.44 4.53
N SER A 146 13.17 -5.13 4.42
CA SER A 146 12.37 -4.16 5.16
C SER A 146 11.62 -3.26 4.19
N ILE A 147 10.37 -3.63 3.89
CA ILE A 147 9.44 -2.77 3.13
C ILE A 147 8.96 -1.63 4.03
N SER A 148 9.06 -0.38 3.56
CA SER A 148 8.48 0.78 4.23
C SER A 148 7.05 1.04 3.72
N VAL A 149 6.08 1.20 4.62
CA VAL A 149 4.69 1.53 4.29
C VAL A 149 4.37 2.93 4.82
N TYR A 150 4.00 3.84 3.92
CA TYR A 150 3.73 5.24 4.24
C TYR A 150 2.23 5.52 4.38
N TYR A 151 1.84 5.97 5.57
CA TYR A 151 0.49 6.36 5.90
C TYR A 151 0.37 7.88 5.95
N LEU A 152 -0.52 8.43 5.13
CA LEU A 152 -0.99 9.80 5.31
C LEU A 152 -1.77 9.92 6.61
N ASP A 153 -1.89 11.12 7.15
CA ASP A 153 -2.70 11.39 8.35
C ASP A 153 -4.13 10.86 8.22
N SER A 154 -4.74 11.02 7.05
CA SER A 154 -6.06 10.45 6.74
C SER A 154 -6.07 8.92 6.78
N SER A 155 -4.98 8.28 6.35
CA SER A 155 -4.82 6.82 6.39
C SER A 155 -4.62 6.33 7.82
N VAL A 156 -3.84 7.03 8.65
CA VAL A 156 -3.68 6.68 10.08
C VAL A 156 -5.02 6.80 10.81
N LYS A 157 -5.79 7.87 10.56
CA LYS A 157 -7.15 8.01 11.10
C LYS A 157 -8.09 6.89 10.65
N LYS A 158 -8.00 6.48 9.37
CA LYS A 158 -8.75 5.33 8.88
C LYS A 158 -8.35 4.06 9.62
N LEU A 159 -7.05 3.82 9.81
CA LEU A 159 -6.55 2.63 10.49
C LEU A 159 -7.00 2.56 11.95
N TRP A 160 -7.00 3.72 12.62
CA TRP A 160 -7.58 3.83 13.96
C TRP A 160 -9.08 3.53 14.00
N LYS A 161 -9.82 3.99 13.00
CA LYS A 161 -11.25 3.67 12.88
C LYS A 161 -11.47 2.18 12.64
N ASP A 162 -10.70 1.58 11.72
CA ASP A 162 -10.76 0.16 11.42
C ASP A 162 -10.45 -0.67 12.70
N PHE A 163 -9.48 -0.24 13.51
CA PHE A 163 -9.21 -0.84 14.83
C PHE A 163 -10.41 -0.73 15.80
N GLY A 164 -11.16 0.37 15.74
CA GLY A 164 -12.36 0.58 16.53
C GLY A 164 -13.46 -0.46 16.27
N ASP A 165 -13.48 -1.04 15.07
CA ASP A 165 -14.47 -2.04 14.63
C ASP A 165 -14.05 -3.49 14.97
N VAL A 166 -12.82 -3.70 15.48
CA VAL A 166 -12.31 -5.03 15.86
C VAL A 166 -13.03 -5.54 17.12
N PRO A 167 -13.65 -6.74 17.08
CA PRO A 167 -14.28 -7.36 18.24
C PRO A 167 -13.32 -7.53 19.42
N MET A 168 -13.82 -7.29 20.63
CA MET A 168 -13.03 -7.28 21.86
C MET A 168 -13.85 -7.81 23.04
N ASN A 169 -13.21 -8.57 23.90
CA ASN A 169 -13.79 -8.96 25.19
C ASN A 169 -13.90 -7.73 26.13
N PRO A 170 -15.10 -7.38 26.62
CA PRO A 170 -15.32 -6.18 27.45
C PRO A 170 -14.77 -6.28 28.87
N GLU A 171 -14.43 -7.48 29.37
CA GLU A 171 -13.85 -7.66 30.70
C GLU A 171 -12.32 -7.61 30.67
N THR A 172 -11.70 -8.18 29.63
CA THR A 172 -10.23 -8.27 29.53
C THR A 172 -9.60 -7.20 28.64
N GLU A 173 -10.43 -6.48 27.88
CA GLU A 173 -10.02 -5.50 26.87
C GLU A 173 -9.07 -6.07 25.79
N CYS A 174 -9.14 -7.37 25.54
CA CYS A 174 -8.35 -8.07 24.52
C CYS A 174 -9.14 -8.25 23.22
N THR A 175 -8.47 -8.15 22.07
CA THR A 175 -9.07 -8.43 20.77
C THR A 175 -9.52 -9.90 20.67
N GLU A 176 -10.63 -10.17 19.97
CA GLU A 176 -11.14 -11.53 19.77
C GLU A 176 -10.65 -12.16 18.45
N GLU A 177 -10.03 -11.37 17.58
CA GLU A 177 -9.48 -11.79 16.30
C GLU A 177 -8.10 -11.18 16.02
N ASP A 178 -7.41 -11.76 15.04
CA ASP A 178 -6.15 -11.22 14.52
C ASP A 178 -6.44 -9.93 13.74
N TRP A 179 -5.60 -8.91 13.92
CA TRP A 179 -5.78 -7.63 13.24
C TRP A 179 -4.44 -6.92 13.05
N HIS A 180 -4.15 -6.45 11.83
CA HIS A 180 -2.98 -5.65 11.50
C HIS A 180 -1.65 -6.27 11.99
N GLY A 181 -1.60 -7.60 12.04
CA GLY A 181 -0.45 -8.39 12.48
C GLY A 181 -0.35 -8.65 13.98
N PHE A 182 -1.27 -8.13 14.78
CA PHE A 182 -1.51 -8.53 16.17
C PHE A 182 -2.37 -9.78 16.20
N SER A 183 -2.06 -10.70 17.12
CA SER A 183 -2.86 -11.91 17.31
C SER A 183 -4.11 -11.64 18.16
N ALA A 184 -5.15 -12.45 17.97
CA ALA A 184 -6.27 -12.53 18.89
C ALA A 184 -5.77 -12.70 20.33
N GLY A 185 -6.37 -11.97 21.27
CA GLY A 185 -5.95 -11.91 22.66
C GLY A 185 -5.00 -10.75 22.98
N THR A 186 -4.60 -9.94 22.00
CA THR A 186 -3.76 -8.74 22.24
C THR A 186 -4.57 -7.69 23.01
N HIS A 187 -3.99 -7.13 24.07
CA HIS A 187 -4.64 -6.07 24.85
C HIS A 187 -4.70 -4.78 24.03
N ARG A 188 -5.84 -4.07 24.01
CA ARG A 188 -6.00 -2.87 23.16
C ARG A 188 -5.04 -1.73 23.50
N GLU A 189 -4.62 -1.63 24.76
CA GLU A 189 -3.61 -0.64 25.17
C GLU A 189 -2.25 -0.88 24.48
N GLU A 190 -1.88 -2.13 24.18
CA GLU A 190 -0.65 -2.42 23.43
C GLU A 190 -0.74 -1.88 22.00
N ILE A 191 -1.90 -2.07 21.36
CA ILE A 191 -2.17 -1.55 20.01
C ILE A 191 -2.22 -0.01 20.03
N TRP A 192 -2.78 0.59 21.08
CA TRP A 192 -2.74 2.04 21.29
C TRP A 192 -1.30 2.56 21.35
N HIS A 193 -0.47 1.99 22.22
CA HIS A 193 0.93 2.41 22.36
C HIS A 193 1.68 2.23 21.04
N TRP A 194 1.39 1.15 20.31
CA TRP A 194 1.92 0.94 18.96
C TRP A 194 1.56 2.09 17.99
N PHE A 195 0.33 2.61 18.00
CA PHE A 195 -0.02 3.78 17.17
C PHE A 195 0.82 5.01 17.54
N GLU A 196 0.98 5.30 18.83
CA GLU A 196 1.72 6.46 19.31
C GLU A 196 3.21 6.37 18.92
N GLU A 197 3.81 5.21 19.10
CA GLU A 197 5.22 4.95 18.77
C GLU A 197 5.45 4.95 17.25
N THR A 198 4.66 4.17 16.51
CA THR A 198 4.85 3.93 15.06
C THR A 198 4.62 5.20 14.24
N PHE A 199 3.57 5.97 14.59
CA PHE A 199 3.20 7.16 13.83
C PHE A 199 3.63 8.47 14.50
N SER A 200 4.35 8.38 15.63
CA SER A 200 4.84 9.53 16.39
C SER A 200 3.74 10.57 16.63
N LEU A 201 2.61 10.11 17.19
CA LEU A 201 1.40 10.90 17.43
C LEU A 201 0.86 10.64 18.84
N SER A 202 -0.14 11.41 19.25
CA SER A 202 -0.92 11.12 20.47
C SER A 202 -2.31 10.63 20.07
N VAL A 203 -2.65 9.39 20.40
CA VAL A 203 -3.97 8.82 20.07
C VAL A 203 -5.08 9.68 20.70
N ALA A 204 -4.90 10.05 21.98
CA ALA A 204 -5.86 10.87 22.71
C ALA A 204 -6.13 12.22 22.06
N LYS A 205 -5.12 12.86 21.45
CA LYS A 205 -5.26 14.22 20.86
C LYS A 205 -5.57 14.19 19.38
N ASP A 206 -4.89 13.31 18.64
CA ASP A 206 -4.84 13.33 17.18
C ASP A 206 -5.87 12.38 16.54
N LEU A 207 -6.34 11.35 17.27
CA LEU A 207 -7.20 10.29 16.72
C LEU A 207 -8.56 10.14 17.42
N MET A 208 -8.66 10.34 18.74
CA MET A 208 -9.94 10.18 19.45
C MET A 208 -10.95 11.31 19.23
N PHE A 209 -10.48 12.55 19.04
CA PHE A 209 -11.34 13.74 18.89
C PHE A 209 -11.26 14.36 17.50
N SER A 210 -10.66 13.67 16.55
CA SER A 210 -10.55 14.18 15.19
C SER A 210 -11.86 13.96 14.44
N GLU A 211 -12.55 15.05 14.11
CA GLU A 211 -13.70 15.08 13.18
C GLU A 211 -13.33 14.53 11.79
#